data_AF-A0A424TI31-F1
#
_entry.id   AF-A0A424TI31-F1
#
_cell.length_a   1.000
_cell.length_b   1.000
_cell.length_c   1.000
_cell.angle_alpha   90.00
_cell.angle_beta   90.00
_cell.angle_gamma   90.00
#
_symmetry.space_group_name_H-M   'P 1'
#
loop_
_entity.id
_entity.type
_entity.pdbx_description
1 polymer ?
#
loop_
_entity_poly.entity_id
_entity_poly.type
_entity_poly.pdbx_seq_one_letter_code
_entity_poly.pdbx_strand_id
1 'polypeptide(L)'
;MSLVDKSISVDSVRLLESKLSRNFAILLLLASAGTAVQVAECYWLWAQAGESDAVCEVLKLVTTFLTLWLIFFLFLYYRRKFEQLKATNALLAQDTLTSSGLLVSTRQWSFLPEALFYLVHAPPFVCLEIAVPYYDLRRGSTYTTTLNTDELAAVFMVLSRSMLLIRCTPYLSGLSARSNRAYANLNHLNITTWLSVRADVSHSAPRSRHPG
;
A
#
# COMPACT_ATOMS: atom_id res chain seq x y z
N MET A 1 5.33 -27.56 31.16
CA MET A 1 5.54 -26.68 29.98
C MET A 1 6.47 -25.56 30.42
N SER A 2 7.76 -25.67 30.11
CA SER A 2 8.83 -24.93 30.80
C SER A 2 8.92 -23.48 30.32
N LEU A 3 9.38 -22.57 31.19
CA LEU A 3 9.63 -21.16 30.86
C LEU A 3 10.63 -20.97 29.70
N VAL A 4 11.42 -22.00 29.38
CA VAL A 4 12.39 -22.03 28.26
C VAL A 4 11.69 -22.17 26.91
N ASP A 5 10.54 -22.84 26.82
CA ASP A 5 9.76 -22.92 25.56
C ASP A 5 9.06 -21.59 25.23
N LYS A 6 8.81 -20.75 26.23
CA LYS A 6 8.18 -19.43 26.04
C LYS A 6 9.15 -18.37 25.54
N SER A 7 10.44 -18.43 25.85
CA SER A 7 11.41 -17.45 25.32
C SER A 7 11.70 -17.68 23.84
N ILE A 8 11.82 -18.95 23.42
CA ILE A 8 12.05 -19.34 22.01
C ILE A 8 10.89 -18.91 21.10
N SER A 9 9.64 -18.94 21.59
CA SER A 9 8.47 -18.48 20.83
C SER A 9 8.37 -16.95 20.73
N VAL A 10 8.88 -16.20 21.71
CA VAL A 10 8.83 -14.73 21.72
C VAL A 10 9.87 -14.13 20.77
N ASP A 11 11.10 -14.64 20.79
CA ASP A 11 12.16 -14.13 19.92
C ASP A 11 11.91 -14.46 18.45
N SER A 12 11.32 -15.62 18.16
CA SER A 12 10.91 -16.00 16.81
C SER A 12 9.80 -15.09 16.26
N VAL A 13 8.79 -14.74 17.08
CA VAL A 13 7.74 -13.78 16.68
C VAL A 13 8.31 -12.38 16.44
N ARG A 14 9.24 -11.91 17.29
CA ARG A 14 9.89 -10.59 17.12
C ARG A 14 10.73 -10.53 15.84
N LEU A 15 11.45 -11.59 15.54
CA LEU A 15 12.23 -11.71 14.31
C LEU A 15 11.33 -11.73 13.07
N LEU A 16 10.15 -12.35 13.18
CA LEU A 16 9.14 -12.35 12.12
C LEU A 16 8.52 -10.95 11.92
N GLU A 17 8.21 -10.23 13.00
CA GLU A 17 7.72 -8.85 12.95
C GLU A 17 8.72 -7.90 12.28
N SER A 18 10.02 -8.04 12.57
CA SER A 18 11.08 -7.29 11.89
C SER A 18 11.19 -7.65 10.39
N LYS A 19 11.04 -8.94 10.03
CA LYS A 19 11.00 -9.36 8.63
C LYS A 19 9.79 -8.83 7.88
N LEU A 20 8.65 -8.70 8.56
CA LEU A 20 7.42 -8.13 8.02
C LEU A 20 7.56 -6.63 7.78
N SER A 21 8.10 -5.87 8.75
CA SER A 21 8.35 -4.43 8.58
C SER A 21 9.32 -4.15 7.43
N ARG A 22 10.39 -4.95 7.30
CA ARG A 22 11.33 -4.85 6.17
C ARG A 22 10.66 -5.13 4.82
N ASN A 23 9.89 -6.22 4.70
CA ASN A 23 9.17 -6.51 3.46
C ASN A 23 8.21 -5.39 3.10
N PHE A 24 7.58 -4.81 4.10
CA PHE A 24 6.61 -3.75 3.90
C PHE A 24 7.26 -2.43 3.48
N ALA A 25 8.46 -2.12 3.98
CA ALA A 25 9.28 -1.01 3.46
C ALA A 25 9.69 -1.22 2.00
N ILE A 26 10.04 -2.46 1.61
CA ILE A 26 10.35 -2.81 0.21
C ILE A 26 9.11 -2.61 -0.67
N LEU A 27 7.92 -3.05 -0.22
CA LEU A 27 6.66 -2.82 -0.92
C LEU A 27 6.40 -1.34 -1.15
N LEU A 28 6.60 -0.52 -0.11
CA LEU A 28 6.40 0.92 -0.20
C LEU A 28 7.36 1.55 -1.22
N LEU A 29 8.63 1.18 -1.18
CA LEU A 29 9.66 1.67 -2.11
C LEU A 29 9.35 1.29 -3.55
N LEU A 30 8.94 0.04 -3.81
CA LEU A 30 8.58 -0.42 -5.15
C LEU A 30 7.31 0.28 -5.66
N ALA A 31 6.32 0.46 -4.79
CA ALA A 31 5.09 1.16 -5.13
C ALA A 31 5.35 2.63 -5.48
N SER A 32 6.15 3.33 -4.65
CA SER A 32 6.50 4.73 -4.86
C SER A 32 7.42 4.95 -6.06
N ALA A 33 8.39 4.05 -6.29
CA ALA A 33 9.23 4.09 -7.48
C ALA A 33 8.40 3.89 -8.74
N GLY A 34 7.48 2.91 -8.75
CA GLY A 34 6.61 2.69 -9.90
C GLY A 34 5.68 3.88 -10.18
N THR A 35 5.06 4.49 -9.16
CA THR A 35 4.26 5.71 -9.39
C THR A 35 5.10 6.86 -9.89
N ALA A 36 6.33 7.05 -9.37
CA ALA A 36 7.21 8.11 -9.86
C ALA A 36 7.59 7.92 -11.34
N VAL A 37 7.88 6.69 -11.76
CA VAL A 37 8.17 6.37 -13.18
C VAL A 37 6.95 6.61 -14.06
N GLN A 38 5.75 6.21 -13.62
CA GLN A 38 4.52 6.46 -14.36
C GLN A 38 4.20 7.96 -14.48
N VAL A 39 4.40 8.74 -13.42
CA VAL A 39 4.23 10.20 -13.48
C VAL A 39 5.26 10.84 -14.43
N ALA A 40 6.50 10.36 -14.43
CA ALA A 40 7.52 10.81 -15.36
C ALA A 40 7.15 10.48 -16.82
N GLU A 41 6.53 9.32 -17.06
CA GLU A 41 6.02 8.93 -18.38
C GLU A 41 4.90 9.85 -18.86
N CYS A 42 3.91 10.15 -18.02
CA CYS A 42 2.84 11.10 -18.40
C CYS A 42 3.39 12.50 -18.64
N TYR A 43 4.36 12.95 -17.84
CA TYR A 43 5.02 14.22 -18.07
C TYR A 43 5.77 14.24 -19.41
N TRP A 44 6.44 13.13 -19.77
CA TRP A 44 7.14 13.00 -21.04
C TRP A 44 6.17 13.00 -22.23
N LEU A 45 5.05 12.27 -22.12
CA LEU A 45 3.96 12.30 -23.11
C LEU A 45 3.45 13.72 -23.33
N TRP A 46 3.19 14.47 -22.26
CA TRP A 46 2.76 15.87 -22.38
C TRP A 46 3.81 16.77 -23.04
N ALA A 47 5.10 16.55 -22.74
CA ALA A 47 6.18 17.28 -23.38
C ALA A 47 6.28 17.01 -24.89
N GLN A 48 5.83 15.84 -25.34
CA GLN A 48 5.78 15.43 -26.76
C GLN A 48 4.38 15.60 -27.38
N ALA A 49 3.54 16.48 -26.83
CA ALA A 49 2.18 16.76 -27.33
C ALA A 49 1.26 15.53 -27.42
N GLY A 50 1.52 14.50 -26.62
CA GLY A 50 0.75 13.26 -26.55
C GLY A 50 1.26 12.13 -27.45
N GLU A 51 2.31 12.35 -28.25
CA GLU A 51 2.89 11.29 -29.07
C GLU A 51 3.77 10.34 -28.22
N SER A 52 3.53 9.04 -28.36
CA SER A 52 4.33 8.01 -27.68
C SER A 52 5.59 7.70 -28.46
N ASP A 53 6.75 7.93 -27.85
CA ASP A 53 8.07 7.63 -28.39
C ASP A 53 8.74 6.45 -27.63
N ALA A 54 9.89 5.98 -28.10
CA ALA A 54 10.65 4.89 -27.50
C ALA A 54 10.97 5.10 -26.02
N VAL A 55 11.13 6.35 -25.57
CA VAL A 55 11.34 6.68 -24.16
C VAL A 55 10.12 6.33 -23.32
N CYS A 56 8.90 6.62 -23.79
CA CYS A 56 7.66 6.23 -23.12
C CYS A 56 7.57 4.71 -22.97
N GLU A 57 7.92 3.97 -24.02
CA GLU A 57 7.91 2.50 -23.99
C GLU A 57 8.91 1.91 -22.98
N VAL A 58 10.11 2.50 -22.87
CA VAL A 58 11.08 2.11 -21.86
C VAL A 58 10.54 2.39 -20.45
N LEU A 59 9.90 3.54 -20.22
CA LEU A 59 9.31 3.88 -18.92
C LEU A 59 8.14 2.95 -18.56
N LYS A 60 7.29 2.58 -19.54
CA LYS A 60 6.23 1.57 -19.37
C LYS A 60 6.80 0.21 -19.00
N LEU A 61 7.86 -0.25 -19.69
CA LEU A 61 8.55 -1.51 -19.36
C LEU A 61 9.11 -1.51 -17.94
N VAL A 62 9.79 -0.43 -17.54
CA VAL A 62 10.31 -0.28 -16.17
C VAL A 62 9.16 -0.34 -15.16
N THR A 63 8.05 0.32 -15.44
CA THR A 63 6.84 0.28 -14.60
C THR A 63 6.28 -1.13 -14.49
N THR A 64 6.21 -1.89 -15.59
CA THR A 64 5.78 -3.29 -15.59
C THR A 64 6.71 -4.16 -14.72
N PHE A 65 8.03 -4.02 -14.86
CA PHE A 65 8.99 -4.75 -14.01
C PHE A 65 8.80 -4.41 -12.53
N LEU A 66 8.71 -3.12 -12.17
CA LEU A 66 8.49 -2.69 -10.79
C LEU A 66 7.17 -3.24 -10.23
N THR A 67 6.13 -3.33 -11.07
CA THR A 67 4.83 -3.89 -10.70
C THR A 67 4.90 -5.39 -10.44
N LEU A 68 5.61 -6.15 -11.28
CA LEU A 68 5.84 -7.58 -11.05
C LEU A 68 6.61 -7.83 -9.76
N TRP A 69 7.68 -7.04 -9.52
CA TRP A 69 8.43 -7.11 -8.27
C TRP A 69 7.55 -6.76 -7.06
N LEU A 70 6.73 -5.73 -7.16
CA LEU A 70 5.78 -5.34 -6.11
C LEU A 70 4.84 -6.50 -5.76
N ILE A 71 4.25 -7.15 -6.76
CA ILE A 71 3.34 -8.30 -6.56
C ILE A 71 4.08 -9.50 -5.95
N PHE A 72 5.31 -9.78 -6.40
CA PHE A 72 6.13 -10.85 -5.83
C PHE A 72 6.42 -10.61 -4.34
N PHE A 73 6.85 -9.40 -3.98
CA PHE A 73 7.07 -9.04 -2.58
C PHE A 73 5.77 -9.00 -1.76
N LEU A 74 4.63 -8.71 -2.41
CA LEU A 74 3.33 -8.71 -1.76
C LEU A 74 2.95 -10.14 -1.37
N PHE A 75 3.18 -11.09 -2.26
CA PHE A 75 3.00 -12.51 -1.99
C PHE A 75 3.88 -12.96 -0.81
N LEU A 76 5.17 -12.59 -0.80
CA LEU A 76 6.07 -12.88 0.31
C LEU A 76 5.61 -12.25 1.62
N TYR A 77 5.06 -11.04 1.59
CA TYR A 77 4.47 -10.39 2.75
C TYR A 77 3.29 -11.20 3.31
N TYR A 78 2.34 -11.62 2.47
CA TYR A 78 1.17 -12.40 2.91
C TYR A 78 1.55 -13.78 3.44
N ARG A 79 2.56 -14.42 2.86
CA ARG A 79 3.13 -15.67 3.38
C ARG A 79 3.72 -15.50 4.78
N ARG A 80 4.52 -14.46 5.01
CA ARG A 80 5.06 -14.16 6.35
C ARG A 80 3.99 -13.75 7.35
N LYS A 81 2.96 -13.04 6.90
CA LYS A 81 1.80 -12.68 7.72
C LYS A 81 1.04 -13.92 8.17
N PHE A 82 0.89 -14.91 7.30
CA PHE A 82 0.31 -16.20 7.66
C PHE A 82 1.14 -16.95 8.70
N GLU A 83 2.46 -17.00 8.52
CA GLU A 83 3.39 -17.58 9.53
C GLU A 83 3.27 -16.86 10.88
N GLN A 84 3.13 -15.52 10.87
CA GLN A 84 2.92 -14.74 12.09
C GLN A 84 1.64 -15.13 12.81
N LEU A 85 0.53 -15.18 12.07
CA LEU A 85 -0.78 -15.49 12.63
C LEU A 85 -0.85 -16.91 13.19
N LYS A 86 -0.14 -17.87 12.56
CA LYS A 86 0.05 -19.21 13.12
C LYS A 86 0.87 -19.17 14.42
N ALA A 87 1.99 -18.45 14.42
CA ALA A 87 2.85 -18.33 15.60
C ALA A 87 2.15 -17.64 16.80
N THR A 88 1.20 -16.73 16.53
CA THR A 88 0.41 -16.05 17.57
C THR A 88 -0.89 -16.77 17.93
N ASN A 89 -1.12 -18.00 17.45
CA ASN A 89 -2.35 -18.77 17.63
C ASN A 89 -3.63 -18.03 17.21
N ALA A 90 -3.52 -17.10 16.24
CA ALA A 90 -4.67 -16.40 15.67
C ALA A 90 -5.36 -17.21 14.56
N LEU A 91 -4.67 -18.23 14.04
CA LEU A 91 -5.17 -19.21 13.07
C LEU A 91 -5.09 -20.62 13.66
N LEU A 92 -5.95 -21.51 13.17
CA LEU A 92 -5.92 -22.93 13.55
C LEU A 92 -4.67 -23.59 12.95
N ALA A 93 -4.15 -24.62 13.63
CA ALA A 93 -2.97 -25.34 13.15
C ALA A 93 -3.19 -25.95 11.75
N GLN A 94 -4.42 -26.41 11.50
CA GLN A 94 -4.89 -27.02 10.25
C GLN A 94 -5.14 -26.01 9.13
N ASP A 95 -5.19 -24.70 9.44
CA ASP A 95 -5.45 -23.70 8.41
C ASP A 95 -4.33 -23.67 7.38
N THR A 96 -4.70 -23.53 6.13
CA THR A 96 -3.83 -23.30 4.99
C THR A 96 -3.93 -21.84 4.56
N LEU A 97 -3.00 -21.37 3.73
CA LEU A 97 -2.98 -19.98 3.28
C LEU A 97 -4.25 -19.61 2.48
N THR A 98 -4.84 -20.59 1.79
CA THR A 98 -6.11 -20.47 1.07
C THR A 98 -7.30 -20.47 2.02
N SER A 99 -7.33 -21.36 3.02
CA SER A 99 -8.46 -21.46 3.96
C SER A 99 -8.48 -20.36 5.02
N SER A 100 -7.35 -19.69 5.27
CA SER A 100 -7.24 -18.64 6.30
C SER A 100 -7.90 -17.30 5.92
N GLY A 101 -8.51 -17.21 4.73
CA GLY A 101 -9.09 -15.96 4.21
C GLY A 101 -8.06 -14.86 3.87
N LEU A 102 -6.76 -15.15 3.94
CA LEU A 102 -5.71 -14.18 3.60
C LEU A 102 -5.51 -14.03 2.10
N LEU A 103 -5.82 -15.08 1.34
CA LEU A 103 -5.70 -15.12 -0.11
C LEU A 103 -6.88 -14.45 -0.81
N VAL A 104 -8.10 -14.87 -0.46
CA VAL A 104 -9.35 -14.43 -1.09
C VAL A 104 -10.36 -14.11 0.01
N SER A 105 -10.36 -12.87 0.49
CA SER A 105 -11.41 -12.34 1.36
C SER A 105 -11.83 -10.96 0.87
N THR A 106 -13.13 -10.77 0.72
CA THR A 106 -13.73 -9.49 0.30
C THR A 106 -14.10 -8.60 1.50
N ARG A 107 -14.16 -9.17 2.71
CA ARG A 107 -14.50 -8.44 3.94
C ARG A 107 -13.29 -7.78 4.60
N GLN A 108 -12.09 -8.26 4.29
CA GLN A 108 -10.83 -7.75 4.82
C GLN A 108 -9.80 -7.66 3.69
N TRP A 109 -8.84 -6.75 3.82
CA TRP A 109 -7.73 -6.62 2.86
C TRP A 109 -6.96 -7.94 2.71
N SER A 110 -7.13 -8.59 1.56
CA SER A 110 -6.54 -9.88 1.20
C SER A 110 -5.64 -9.75 -0.04
N PHE A 111 -4.79 -10.75 -0.25
CA PHE A 111 -3.77 -10.71 -1.30
C PHE A 111 -4.36 -10.49 -2.70
N LEU A 112 -5.40 -11.24 -3.09
CA LEU A 112 -5.93 -11.20 -4.44
C LEU A 112 -6.47 -9.83 -4.87
N PRO A 113 -7.43 -9.19 -4.15
CA PRO A 113 -7.93 -7.88 -4.53
C PRO A 113 -6.81 -6.84 -4.53
N GLU A 114 -5.87 -6.91 -3.58
CA GLU A 114 -4.74 -5.98 -3.52
C GLU A 114 -3.77 -6.16 -4.69
N ALA A 115 -3.46 -7.39 -5.09
CA ALA A 115 -2.66 -7.69 -6.27
C ALA A 115 -3.34 -7.17 -7.55
N LEU A 116 -4.67 -7.34 -7.67
CA LEU A 116 -5.45 -6.81 -8.80
C LEU A 116 -5.39 -5.27 -8.86
N PHE A 117 -5.46 -4.59 -7.71
CA PHE A 117 -5.31 -3.14 -7.66
C PHE A 117 -3.91 -2.67 -8.06
N TYR A 118 -2.86 -3.42 -7.72
CA TYR A 118 -1.48 -3.07 -8.10
C TYR A 118 -1.10 -3.44 -9.52
N LEU A 119 -1.83 -4.38 -10.12
CA LEU A 119 -1.71 -4.77 -11.52
C LEU A 119 -2.09 -3.65 -12.48
N VAL A 120 -2.87 -2.66 -12.05
CA VAL A 120 -3.24 -1.55 -12.91
C VAL A 120 -2.04 -0.64 -13.15
N HIS A 121 -1.58 -0.62 -14.40
CA HIS A 121 -0.54 0.24 -14.96
C HIS A 121 -0.74 0.32 -16.49
N ALA A 122 -0.11 1.29 -17.13
CA ALA A 122 -0.08 1.37 -18.60
C ALA A 122 0.82 0.24 -19.16
N PRO A 123 0.29 -0.70 -19.95
CA PRO A 123 1.10 -1.77 -20.52
C PRO A 123 1.99 -1.23 -21.66
N PRO A 124 3.22 -1.74 -21.83
CA PRO A 124 4.09 -1.35 -22.93
C PRO A 124 3.51 -1.84 -24.27
N PHE A 125 3.81 -1.10 -25.33
CA PHE A 125 3.43 -1.32 -26.73
C PHE A 125 1.93 -1.24 -27.02
N VAL A 126 1.15 -0.80 -26.05
CA VAL A 126 -0.28 -0.56 -26.19
C VAL A 126 -0.52 0.90 -25.87
N CYS A 127 -1.10 1.61 -26.84
CA CYS A 127 -1.62 2.96 -26.67
C CYS A 127 -3.04 2.95 -27.23
N LEU A 128 -4.02 3.20 -26.37
CA LEU A 128 -5.41 3.33 -26.78
C LEU A 128 -5.84 4.77 -26.53
N GLU A 129 -6.33 5.41 -27.58
CA GLU A 129 -6.90 6.75 -27.50
C GLU A 129 -8.43 6.66 -27.51
N ILE A 130 -9.05 7.35 -26.56
CA ILE A 130 -10.51 7.45 -26.49
C ILE A 130 -10.90 8.85 -26.95
N ALA A 131 -11.71 8.93 -28.01
CA ALA A 131 -12.31 10.19 -28.43
C ALA A 131 -13.47 10.55 -27.48
N VAL A 132 -13.32 11.65 -26.75
CA VAL A 132 -14.31 12.17 -25.82
C VAL A 132 -14.84 13.51 -26.34
N PRO A 133 -16.17 13.67 -26.50
CA PRO A 133 -16.74 14.96 -26.81
C PRO A 133 -16.68 15.86 -25.56
N TYR A 134 -16.19 17.09 -25.71
CA TYR A 134 -16.25 18.13 -24.68
C TYR A 134 -16.98 19.37 -25.20
N TYR A 135 -17.72 20.04 -24.33
CA TYR A 135 -18.43 21.27 -24.68
C TYR A 135 -17.54 22.48 -24.41
N ASP A 136 -17.15 23.21 -25.46
CA ASP A 136 -16.36 24.43 -25.30
C ASP A 136 -17.27 25.61 -24.98
N LEU A 137 -17.25 26.03 -23.71
CA LEU A 137 -18.02 27.18 -23.21
C LEU A 137 -17.69 28.49 -23.93
N ARG A 138 -16.49 28.63 -24.51
CA ARG A 138 -16.09 29.86 -25.23
C ARG A 138 -16.66 29.94 -26.64
N ARG A 139 -16.89 28.80 -27.27
CA ARG A 139 -17.36 28.71 -28.67
C ARG A 139 -18.82 28.26 -28.78
N GLY A 140 -19.42 27.81 -27.67
CA GLY A 140 -20.82 27.37 -27.62
C GLY A 140 -21.08 26.10 -28.44
N SER A 141 -20.05 25.28 -28.65
CA SER A 141 -20.13 24.08 -29.49
C SER A 141 -19.35 22.91 -28.89
N THR A 142 -19.79 21.71 -29.20
CA THR A 142 -19.12 20.47 -28.81
C THR A 142 -17.98 20.16 -29.77
N TYR A 143 -16.79 19.88 -29.23
CA TYR A 143 -15.62 19.43 -29.96
C TYR A 143 -15.18 18.05 -29.47
N THR A 144 -14.43 17.33 -30.29
CA THR A 144 -13.82 16.04 -29.91
C THR A 144 -12.40 16.26 -29.43
N THR A 145 -12.07 15.77 -28.24
CA THR A 145 -10.68 15.62 -27.77
C THR A 145 -10.33 14.14 -27.70
N THR A 146 -9.06 13.81 -27.88
CA THR A 146 -8.54 12.47 -27.60
C THR A 146 -7.99 12.45 -26.17
N LEU A 147 -8.24 11.35 -25.46
CA LEU A 147 -7.71 11.11 -24.12
C LEU A 147 -6.93 9.79 -24.17
N ASN A 148 -5.65 9.83 -23.79
CA ASN A 148 -4.83 8.63 -23.79
C ASN A 148 -5.14 7.78 -22.56
N THR A 149 -5.47 6.50 -22.77
CA THR A 149 -5.73 5.54 -21.68
C THR A 149 -4.56 5.39 -20.71
N ASP A 150 -3.33 5.69 -21.12
CA ASP A 150 -2.15 5.70 -20.26
C ASP A 150 -2.29 6.70 -19.10
N GLU A 151 -2.89 7.87 -19.35
CA GLU A 151 -3.14 8.89 -18.33
C GLU A 151 -4.16 8.40 -17.30
N LEU A 152 -5.20 7.71 -17.75
CA LEU A 152 -6.19 7.09 -16.86
C LEU A 152 -5.57 5.97 -16.02
N ALA A 153 -4.73 5.14 -16.64
CA ALA A 153 -3.99 4.09 -15.94
C ALA A 153 -3.05 4.69 -14.88
N ALA A 154 -2.40 5.81 -15.18
CA ALA A 154 -1.54 6.53 -14.24
C ALA A 154 -2.32 7.05 -13.03
N VAL A 155 -3.48 7.69 -13.25
CA VAL A 155 -4.34 8.16 -12.16
C VAL A 155 -4.79 7.00 -11.28
N PHE A 156 -5.27 5.91 -11.87
CA PHE A 156 -5.72 4.75 -11.11
C PHE A 156 -4.57 4.09 -10.34
N MET A 157 -3.39 4.00 -10.93
CA MET A 157 -2.19 3.46 -10.30
C MET A 157 -1.74 4.30 -9.10
N VAL A 158 -1.80 5.64 -9.19
CA VAL A 158 -1.51 6.54 -8.06
C VAL A 158 -2.54 6.32 -6.93
N LEU A 159 -3.82 6.27 -7.26
CA LEU A 159 -4.88 6.03 -6.27
C LEU A 159 -4.75 4.66 -5.62
N SER A 160 -4.54 3.60 -6.40
CA SER A 160 -4.45 2.24 -5.87
C SER A 160 -3.21 2.05 -4.97
N ARG A 161 -2.08 2.63 -5.35
CA ARG A 161 -0.82 2.52 -4.60
C ARG A 161 -0.76 3.47 -3.39
N SER A 162 -1.43 4.61 -3.41
CA SER A 162 -1.53 5.48 -2.23
C SER A 162 -2.29 4.82 -1.06
N MET A 163 -3.18 3.86 -1.33
CA MET A 163 -3.80 3.03 -0.29
C MET A 163 -2.78 2.20 0.51
N LEU A 164 -1.61 1.88 -0.07
CA LEU A 164 -0.50 1.28 0.70
C LEU A 164 -0.07 2.19 1.84
N LEU A 165 0.05 3.50 1.60
CA LEU A 165 0.49 4.48 2.62
C LEU A 165 -0.47 4.49 3.82
N ILE A 166 -1.78 4.43 3.58
CA ILE A 166 -2.80 4.35 4.63
C ILE A 166 -2.68 3.03 5.40
N ARG A 167 -2.28 1.95 4.74
CA ARG A 167 -1.97 0.69 5.40
C ARG A 167 -0.67 0.73 6.19
N CYS A 168 0.26 1.61 5.85
CA CYS A 168 1.57 1.75 6.49
C CYS A 168 1.50 2.42 7.85
N THR A 169 0.55 3.33 8.07
CA THR A 169 0.54 4.21 9.24
C THR A 169 0.55 3.48 10.58
N PRO A 170 -0.13 2.33 10.80
CA PRO A 170 -0.04 1.61 12.09
C PRO A 170 1.31 0.95 12.36
N TYR A 171 2.02 0.54 11.30
CA TYR A 171 3.34 -0.09 11.43
C TYR A 171 4.42 0.99 11.65
N LEU A 172 4.30 2.12 10.95
CA LEU A 172 5.21 3.26 11.11
C LEU A 172 5.01 4.00 12.44
N SER A 173 3.78 4.12 12.91
CA SER A 173 3.46 4.77 14.20
C SER A 173 3.75 3.89 15.42
N GLY A 174 4.21 2.64 15.20
CA GLY A 174 4.44 1.69 16.28
C GLY A 174 3.17 1.23 16.99
N LEU A 175 1.98 1.50 16.46
CA LEU A 175 0.72 1.00 17.04
C LEU A 175 0.61 -0.51 17.00
N SER A 176 1.25 -1.13 16.01
CA SER A 176 1.38 -2.58 15.96
C SER A 176 2.41 -3.15 16.95
N ALA A 177 3.14 -2.33 17.71
CA ALA A 177 4.11 -2.79 18.69
C ALA A 177 3.43 -3.52 19.85
N ARG A 178 4.15 -4.51 20.42
CA ARG A 178 3.63 -5.38 21.48
C ARG A 178 3.14 -4.63 22.72
N SER A 179 3.84 -3.57 23.12
CA SER A 179 3.42 -2.70 24.23
C SER A 179 2.04 -2.11 23.96
N ASN A 180 1.84 -1.53 22.78
CA ASN A 180 0.59 -0.91 22.38
C ASN A 180 -0.54 -1.94 22.19
N ARG A 181 -0.24 -3.15 21.71
CA ARG A 181 -1.23 -4.24 21.66
C ARG A 181 -1.67 -4.71 23.03
N ALA A 182 -0.75 -4.79 24.01
CA ALA A 182 -1.11 -5.14 25.38
C ALA A 182 -2.05 -4.07 25.98
N TYR A 183 -1.73 -2.79 25.80
CA TYR A 183 -2.61 -1.68 26.21
C TYR A 183 -3.96 -1.70 25.49
N ALA A 184 -3.99 -1.98 24.18
CA ALA A 184 -5.24 -2.05 23.43
C ALA A 184 -6.12 -3.23 23.87
N ASN A 185 -5.53 -4.40 24.12
CA ASN A 185 -6.25 -5.56 24.64
C ASN A 185 -6.85 -5.31 26.02
N LEU A 186 -6.11 -4.64 26.92
CA LEU A 186 -6.63 -4.24 28.24
C LEU A 186 -7.81 -3.27 28.13
N ASN A 187 -7.86 -2.46 27.07
CA ASN A 187 -8.93 -1.49 26.82
C ASN A 187 -9.98 -1.96 25.81
N HIS A 188 -9.96 -3.23 25.39
CA HIS A 188 -10.83 -3.78 24.34
C HIS A 188 -10.82 -2.97 23.02
N LEU A 189 -9.71 -2.28 22.71
CA LEU A 189 -9.55 -1.51 21.48
C LEU A 189 -9.07 -2.42 20.35
N ASN A 190 -9.85 -2.47 19.27
CA ASN A 190 -9.41 -3.13 18.05
C ASN A 190 -8.46 -2.20 17.29
N ILE A 191 -7.15 -2.49 17.33
CA ILE A 191 -6.14 -1.72 16.58
C ILE A 191 -6.35 -1.98 15.09
N THR A 192 -7.12 -1.10 14.46
CA THR A 192 -7.34 -1.08 13.01
C THR A 192 -6.48 0.02 12.37
N THR A 193 -6.32 -0.04 11.05
CA THR A 193 -5.51 0.90 10.26
C THR A 193 -5.85 2.38 10.47
N TRP A 194 -7.13 2.65 10.79
CA TRP A 194 -7.70 3.98 10.95
C TRP A 194 -7.37 4.68 12.28
N LEU A 195 -6.91 3.92 13.29
CA LEU A 195 -6.68 4.42 14.65
C LEU A 195 -5.31 5.11 14.83
N SER A 196 -4.60 5.39 13.73
CA SER A 196 -3.21 5.86 13.73
C SER A 196 -2.99 7.37 13.74
N VAL A 197 -4.07 8.15 13.67
CA VAL A 197 -4.01 9.60 13.82
C VAL A 197 -3.96 9.93 15.32
N ARG A 198 -2.74 10.05 15.85
CA ARG A 198 -2.54 10.55 17.22
C ARG A 198 -2.68 12.08 17.17
N ALA A 199 -3.73 12.63 17.77
CA ALA A 199 -3.77 14.04 18.08
C ALA A 199 -2.75 14.28 19.22
N ASP A 200 -1.63 14.94 18.91
CA ASP A 200 -0.75 15.46 19.95
C ASP A 200 -1.51 16.54 20.71
N VAL A 201 -2.14 16.14 21.81
CA VAL A 201 -2.59 17.08 22.83
C VAL A 201 -1.34 17.54 23.55
N SER A 202 -0.68 18.56 23.01
CA SER A 202 0.31 19.32 23.73
C SER A 202 -0.36 19.93 24.96
N HIS A 203 -0.26 19.25 26.09
CA HIS A 203 -0.54 19.83 27.39
C HIS A 203 0.49 20.92 27.63
N SER A 204 0.16 22.15 27.21
CA SER A 204 0.76 23.35 27.75
C SER A 204 0.52 23.33 29.25
N ALA A 205 1.51 22.89 30.02
CA ALA A 205 1.47 22.92 31.48
C ALA A 205 1.15 24.35 31.95
N PRO A 206 0.23 24.54 32.91
CA PRO A 206 -0.02 25.86 33.46
C PRO A 206 1.23 26.30 34.22
N ARG A 207 1.87 27.38 33.76
CA ARG A 207 2.88 28.11 34.54
C ARG A 207 2.21 28.62 35.81
N SER A 208 2.40 27.93 36.93
CA SER A 208 2.12 28.48 38.25
C SER A 208 3.09 29.64 38.50
N ARG A 209 2.63 30.88 38.29
CA ARG A 209 3.27 32.05 38.86
C ARG A 209 2.91 32.09 40.35
N HIS A 210 3.88 31.86 41.22
CA HIS A 210 3.80 32.36 42.59
C HIS A 210 3.97 33.89 42.55
N PRO A 211 3.06 34.67 43.15
CA PRO A 211 3.36 36.04 43.54
C PRO A 211 4.11 36.00 44.88
N GLY A 212 5.30 36.59 44.91
CA GLY A 212 5.88 37.17 46.12
C GLY A 212 5.39 38.59 46.30
#